data_AF-A0A5N6ST28-F1
#
_entry.id   AF-A0A5N6ST28-F1
#
_cell.length_a   1.000
_cell.length_b   1.000
_cell.length_c   1.000
_cell.angle_alpha   90.00
_cell.angle_beta   90.00
_cell.angle_gamma   90.00
#
_symmetry.space_group_name_H-M   'P 1'
#
loop_
_entity.id
_entity.type
_entity.pdbx_description
1 polymer ?
#
loop_
_entity_poly.entity_id
_entity_poly.type
_entity_poly.pdbx_seq_one_letter_code
_entity_poly.pdbx_strand_id
1 'polypeptide(L)'
;MHDHLSRLQSSTIQCSYECDCMLLGALTKQMSQMQILSPRPKSEYPGMSFIGLASECRKMEYPQWYGQRSKRAHSCGLSSSLAPLLESLESSLTGLDISSFVQLRRLGDPK
;
A
#
# COMPACT_ATOMS: atom_id res chain seq x y z
N MET A 1 3.29 3.26 2.53
CA MET A 1 3.72 3.73 1.17
C MET A 1 4.61 4.96 1.22
N HIS A 2 4.22 6.06 1.90
CA HIS A 2 5.09 7.25 2.02
C HIS A 2 6.49 6.95 2.58
N ASP A 3 6.62 6.03 3.55
CA ASP A 3 7.93 5.66 4.08
C ASP A 3 8.82 4.95 3.05
N HIS A 4 8.21 4.14 2.16
CA HIS A 4 8.92 3.55 1.03
C HIS A 4 9.35 4.61 0.02
N LEU A 5 8.49 5.60 -0.24
CA LEU A 5 8.82 6.73 -1.12
C LEU A 5 10.02 7.49 -0.58
N SER A 6 10.00 7.88 0.70
CA SER A 6 11.12 8.57 1.36
C SER A 6 12.41 7.75 1.33
N ARG A 7 12.31 6.43 1.55
CA ARG A 7 13.48 5.54 1.52
C ARG A 7 14.08 5.42 0.12
N LEU A 8 13.26 5.24 -0.92
CA LEU A 8 13.70 5.13 -2.31
C LEU A 8 14.22 6.46 -2.89
N GLN A 9 13.78 7.60 -2.34
CA GLN A 9 14.30 8.93 -2.69
C GLN A 9 15.58 9.30 -1.94
N SER A 10 15.94 8.55 -0.90
CA SER A 10 17.16 8.80 -0.14
C SER A 10 18.41 8.39 -0.91
N SER A 11 19.58 8.88 -0.49
CA SER A 11 20.86 8.47 -1.06
C SER A 11 21.26 7.03 -0.72
N THR A 12 20.49 6.33 0.12
CA THR A 12 20.80 4.97 0.57
C THR A 12 20.26 3.95 -0.43
N ILE A 13 21.16 3.40 -1.25
CA ILE A 13 20.83 2.36 -2.23
C ILE A 13 20.41 1.07 -1.50
N GLN A 14 19.22 0.56 -1.80
CA GLN A 14 18.69 -0.68 -1.21
C GLN A 14 19.18 -1.92 -1.96
N CYS A 15 19.22 -1.85 -3.29
CA CYS A 15 19.67 -2.96 -4.14
C CYS A 15 20.69 -2.51 -5.19
N SER A 16 20.29 -1.58 -6.04
CA SER A 16 21.14 -0.90 -7.03
C SER A 16 20.45 0.40 -7.41
N TYR A 17 21.21 1.34 -7.98
CA TYR A 17 20.64 2.62 -8.39
C TYR A 17 19.48 2.43 -9.37
N GLU A 18 19.67 1.59 -10.38
CA GLU A 18 18.66 1.26 -11.39
C GLU A 18 17.43 0.60 -10.75
N CYS A 19 17.63 -0.36 -9.82
CA CYS A 19 16.53 -0.99 -9.10
C CYS A 19 15.70 0.03 -8.33
N ASP A 20 16.37 0.92 -7.60
CA ASP A 20 15.70 1.90 -6.75
C ASP A 20 14.94 2.91 -7.61
N CYS A 21 15.48 3.34 -8.75
CA CYS A 21 14.77 4.17 -9.72
C CYS A 21 13.52 3.46 -10.29
N MET A 22 13.63 2.17 -10.63
CA MET A 22 12.51 1.39 -11.16
C MET A 22 11.39 1.22 -10.13
N LEU A 23 11.75 0.91 -8.87
CA LEU A 23 10.79 0.81 -7.77
C LEU A 23 10.17 2.17 -7.43
N LEU A 24 10.96 3.25 -7.46
CA LEU A 24 10.48 4.60 -7.22
C LEU A 24 9.44 5.00 -8.28
N GLY A 25 9.70 4.72 -9.55
CA GLY A 25 8.76 4.96 -10.64
C GLY A 25 7.44 4.18 -10.47
N ALA A 26 7.54 2.88 -10.18
CA ALA A 26 6.37 2.03 -9.93
C ALA A 26 5.54 2.55 -8.75
N LEU A 27 6.18 2.81 -7.61
CA LEU A 27 5.52 3.31 -6.40
C LEU A 27 4.87 4.68 -6.63
N THR A 28 5.57 5.60 -7.30
CA THR A 28 5.07 6.95 -7.58
C THR A 28 3.84 6.89 -8.49
N LYS A 29 3.86 6.04 -9.52
CA LYS A 29 2.71 5.83 -10.42
C LYS A 29 1.50 5.30 -9.65
N GLN A 30 1.69 4.28 -8.82
CA GLN A 30 0.62 3.70 -7.99
C GLN A 30 0.05 4.74 -7.00
N MET A 31 0.92 5.46 -6.29
CA MET A 31 0.52 6.51 -5.35
C MET A 31 -0.23 7.65 -6.04
N SER A 32 0.11 7.97 -7.28
CA SER A 32 -0.60 8.97 -8.09
C SER A 32 -2.00 8.48 -8.50
N GLN A 33 -2.13 7.23 -8.94
CA GLN A 33 -3.43 6.62 -9.27
C GLN A 33 -4.36 6.57 -8.05
N MET A 34 -3.80 6.32 -6.87
CA MET A 34 -4.54 6.32 -5.60
C MET A 34 -4.77 7.74 -5.04
N GLN A 35 -4.30 8.78 -5.72
CA GLN A 35 -4.41 10.19 -5.29
C GLN A 35 -3.82 10.47 -3.89
N ILE A 36 -2.77 9.75 -3.51
CA ILE A 36 -2.07 9.92 -2.22
C ILE A 36 -0.63 10.41 -2.36
N LEU A 37 -0.14 10.59 -3.59
CA LEU A 37 1.20 11.11 -3.83
C LEU A 37 1.33 12.59 -3.43
N SER A 38 0.48 13.45 -3.99
CA SER A 38 0.49 14.89 -3.76
C SER A 38 -0.88 15.51 -4.07
N PRO A 39 -1.45 16.35 -3.18
CA PRO A 39 -0.97 16.60 -1.82
C PRO A 39 -1.08 15.32 -0.98
N ARG A 40 -0.20 15.15 0.01
CA ARG A 40 -0.34 14.07 0.98
C ARG A 40 -1.72 14.22 1.65
N PRO A 41 -2.57 13.17 1.68
CA PRO A 41 -3.90 13.29 2.24
C PRO A 41 -3.82 13.79 3.68
N LYS A 42 -4.65 14.78 4.00
CA LYS A 42 -4.89 15.17 5.39
C LYS A 42 -5.78 14.11 6.04
N SER A 43 -5.71 14.01 7.37
CA SER A 43 -6.29 12.96 8.24
C SER A 43 -7.71 12.47 7.93
N GLU A 44 -8.50 13.20 7.14
CA GLU A 44 -9.91 12.93 6.89
C GLU A 44 -10.15 11.94 5.73
N TYR A 45 -9.11 11.51 5.00
CA TYR A 45 -9.14 10.57 3.85
C TYR A 45 -10.52 10.38 3.17
N PRO A 46 -11.16 11.44 2.64
CA PRO A 46 -12.54 11.36 2.19
C PRO A 46 -12.65 10.45 0.97
N GLY A 47 -13.57 9.49 0.99
CA GLY A 47 -13.78 8.54 -0.12
C GLY A 47 -12.72 7.42 -0.21
N MET A 48 -11.78 7.33 0.73
CA MET A 48 -10.77 6.29 0.76
C MET A 48 -11.15 5.22 1.80
N SER A 49 -11.34 3.98 1.36
CA SER A 49 -11.52 2.84 2.26
C SER A 49 -10.20 2.07 2.41
N PHE A 50 -9.95 1.53 3.60
CA PHE A 50 -8.80 0.66 3.82
C PHE A 50 -8.82 -0.54 2.85
N ILE A 51 -9.99 -1.16 2.64
CA ILE A 51 -10.16 -2.28 1.70
C ILE A 51 -9.76 -1.88 0.28
N GLY A 52 -10.18 -0.69 -0.17
CA GLY A 52 -9.79 -0.14 -1.47
C GLY A 52 -8.28 0.09 -1.57
N LEU A 53 -7.68 0.73 -0.55
CA LEU A 53 -6.24 0.95 -0.49
C LEU A 53 -5.45 -0.37 -0.51
N ALA A 54 -5.87 -1.37 0.26
CA ALA A 54 -5.24 -2.67 0.33
C ALA A 54 -5.33 -3.42 -1.00
N SER A 55 -6.51 -3.37 -1.66
CA SER A 55 -6.71 -3.89 -3.01
C SER A 55 -5.73 -3.25 -4.01
N GLU A 56 -5.62 -1.92 -4.02
CA GLU A 56 -4.74 -1.22 -4.96
C GLU A 56 -3.25 -1.50 -4.67
N CYS A 57 -2.85 -1.58 -3.40
CA CYS A 57 -1.47 -1.99 -3.05
C CYS A 57 -1.12 -3.39 -3.57
N ARG A 58 -2.06 -4.34 -3.53
CA ARG A 58 -1.87 -5.72 -4.03
C ARG A 58 -1.79 -5.81 -5.54
N LYS A 59 -2.44 -4.90 -6.25
CA LYS A 59 -2.41 -4.81 -7.72
C LYS A 59 -1.22 -4.05 -8.25
N MET A 60 -0.37 -3.48 -7.39
CA MET A 60 0.77 -2.67 -7.81
C MET A 60 1.69 -3.49 -8.72
N GLU A 61 1.85 -3.01 -9.94
CA GLU A 61 2.73 -3.61 -10.94
C GLU A 61 4.18 -3.16 -10.74
N TYR A 62 5.12 -4.06 -10.98
CA TYR A 62 6.54 -3.76 -10.98
C TYR A 62 7.09 -3.99 -12.40
N PRO A 63 7.89 -3.05 -12.94
CA PRO A 63 8.49 -3.27 -14.24
C PRO A 63 9.46 -4.44 -14.17
N GLN A 64 9.35 -5.35 -15.14
CA GLN A 64 10.36 -6.36 -15.36
C GLN A 64 11.57 -5.70 -16.02
N TRP A 65 12.73 -5.78 -15.39
CA TRP A 65 13.96 -5.19 -15.91
C TRP A 65 15.15 -6.12 -15.71
N TYR A 66 16.20 -5.90 -16.49
CA TYR A 66 17.39 -6.73 -16.52
C TYR A 66 18.60 -5.85 -16.28
N GLY A 67 19.45 -6.26 -15.34
CA GLY A 67 20.74 -5.59 -15.15
C GLY A 67 21.65 -5.81 -16.36
N GLN A 68 22.58 -4.89 -16.60
CA GLN A 68 23.45 -4.88 -17.78
C GLN A 68 24.20 -6.20 -18.04
N ARG A 69 24.51 -6.96 -16.98
CA ARG A 69 25.23 -8.25 -17.06
C ARG A 69 24.39 -9.46 -16.67
N SER A 70 23.12 -9.26 -16.31
CA SER A 70 22.24 -10.32 -15.84
C SER A 70 21.26 -10.73 -16.94
N LYS A 71 21.19 -12.04 -17.22
CA LYS A 71 20.13 -12.62 -18.04
C LYS A 71 18.85 -12.91 -17.25
N ARG A 72 18.90 -12.79 -15.91
CA ARG A 72 17.76 -12.98 -15.03
C ARG A 72 17.08 -11.64 -14.80
N ALA A 73 15.75 -11.64 -14.94
CA ALA A 73 14.94 -10.51 -14.59
C ALA A 73 15.07 -10.20 -13.10
N HIS A 74 15.10 -8.92 -12.76
CA HIS A 74 15.09 -8.49 -11.38
C HIS A 74 13.73 -8.81 -10.76
N SER A 75 13.74 -9.48 -9.60
CA SER A 75 12.54 -9.84 -8.85
C SER A 75 12.31 -8.94 -7.64
N CYS A 76 12.96 -7.78 -7.60
CA CYS A 76 12.77 -6.82 -6.51
C CYS A 76 11.38 -6.20 -6.61
N GLY A 77 10.71 -6.14 -5.47
CA GLY A 77 9.41 -5.52 -5.33
C GLY A 77 9.21 -5.05 -3.89
N LEU A 78 8.15 -4.28 -3.67
CA LEU A 78 7.76 -3.83 -2.34
C LEU A 78 6.74 -4.78 -1.70
N SER A 79 6.26 -5.79 -2.45
CA SER A 79 5.24 -6.75 -2.00
C SER A 79 5.63 -7.48 -0.73
N SER A 80 6.89 -7.92 -0.61
CA SER A 80 7.41 -8.59 0.59
C SER A 80 7.33 -7.73 1.85
N SER A 81 7.34 -6.40 1.71
CA SER A 81 7.18 -5.47 2.83
C SER A 81 5.74 -4.96 3.00
N LEU A 82 4.99 -4.78 1.91
CA LEU A 82 3.62 -4.26 1.95
C LEU A 82 2.61 -5.32 2.35
N ALA A 83 2.74 -6.55 1.85
CA ALA A 83 1.81 -7.64 2.16
C ALA A 83 1.68 -7.92 3.67
N PRO A 84 2.77 -8.13 4.44
CA PRO A 84 2.64 -8.40 5.88
C PRO A 84 2.08 -7.19 6.65
N LEU A 85 2.34 -5.96 6.20
CA LEU A 85 1.74 -4.76 6.79
C LEU A 85 0.22 -4.72 6.56
N LEU A 86 -0.23 -5.05 5.35
CA LEU A 86 -1.66 -5.12 5.03
C LEU A 86 -2.36 -6.24 5.80
N GLU A 87 -1.76 -7.43 5.88
CA GLU A 87 -2.30 -8.55 6.64
C GLU A 87 -2.42 -8.24 8.13
N SER A 88 -1.40 -7.58 8.70
CA SER A 88 -1.42 -7.13 10.10
C SER A 88 -2.56 -6.13 10.35
N LEU A 89 -2.74 -5.15 9.45
CA LEU A 89 -3.83 -4.19 9.54
C LEU A 89 -5.20 -4.86 9.38
N GLU A 90 -5.36 -5.77 8.42
CA GLU A 90 -6.59 -6.55 8.22
C GLU A 90 -6.95 -7.37 9.45
N SER A 91 -5.97 -8.04 10.06
CA SER A 91 -6.16 -8.78 11.30
C SER A 91 -6.59 -7.85 12.45
N SER A 92 -6.04 -6.64 12.53
CA SER A 92 -6.39 -5.66 13.57
C SER A 92 -7.80 -5.07 13.41
N LEU A 93 -8.32 -5.08 12.18
CA LEU A 93 -9.67 -4.57 11.87
C LEU A 93 -10.76 -5.63 12.06
N THR A 94 -10.39 -6.87 12.40
CA THR A 94 -11.36 -7.92 12.76
C THR A 94 -12.21 -7.47 13.96
N GLY A 95 -13.53 -7.63 13.88
CA GLY A 95 -14.48 -7.18 14.92
C GLY A 95 -15.11 -5.80 14.70
N LEU A 96 -14.74 -5.07 13.65
CA LEU A 96 -15.39 -3.81 13.23
C LEU A 96 -16.46 -4.02 12.14
N ASP A 97 -16.87 -5.26 11.90
CA ASP A 97 -17.92 -5.56 10.92
C ASP A 97 -19.28 -5.05 11.43
N ILE A 98 -19.90 -4.14 10.67
CA ILE A 98 -21.21 -3.56 10.97
C ILE A 98 -22.27 -4.64 11.23
N SER A 99 -22.19 -5.79 10.55
CA SER A 99 -23.12 -6.89 10.75
C SER A 99 -23.10 -7.43 12.19
N SER A 100 -21.95 -7.33 12.86
CA SER A 100 -21.76 -7.72 14.26
C SER A 100 -22.44 -6.74 15.24
N PHE A 101 -22.73 -5.51 14.82
CA PHE A 101 -23.38 -4.48 15.66
C PHE A 101 -24.88 -4.33 15.39
N VAL A 102 -25.45 -5.12 14.47
CA VAL A 102 -26.91 -5.09 14.15
C VAL A 102 -27.77 -5.36 15.40
N GLN A 103 -27.26 -6.15 16.34
CA GLN A 103 -27.96 -6.48 17.58
C GLN A 103 -28.06 -5.28 18.55
N LEU A 104 -27.11 -4.32 18.50
CA LEU A 104 -27.13 -3.13 19.37
C LEU A 104 -28.26 -2.15 19.02
N ARG A 105 -28.77 -2.19 17.78
CA ARG A 105 -29.91 -1.34 17.38
C ARG A 105 -31.24 -1.76 18.01
N ARG A 106 -31.36 -3.00 18.49
CA ARG A 106 -32.62 -3.58 19.01
C ARG A 106 -32.80 -3.44 20.51
N LEU A 107 -31.78 -2.97 21.23
CA LEU A 107 -31.79 -2.82 22.69
C LEU A 107 -32.29 -1.43 23.15
N GLY A 108 -32.68 -0.56 22.23
CA GLY A 108 -33.05 0.83 22.48
C GLY A 108 -34.55 1.15 22.57
N ASP A 109 -35.45 0.17 22.45
CA ASP A 109 -36.89 0.40 22.60
C ASP A 109 -37.36 0.01 24.02
N PRO A 110 -37.44 0.94 24.97
CA PRO A 110 -38.22 0.71 26.19
C PRO A 110 -39.71 0.68 25.83
N LYS A 111 -40.40 -0.37 26.30
CA LYS A 111 -41.87 -0.47 26.33
C LYS A 111 -42.47 0.60 27.24
#